data_AF-A0A218WVC7-F1
#
_entry.id   AF-A0A218WVC7-F1
#
_cell.length_a   1.000
_cell.length_b   1.000
_cell.length_c   1.000
_cell.angle_alpha   90.00
_cell.angle_beta   90.00
_cell.angle_gamma   90.00
#
_symmetry.space_group_name_H-M   'P 1'
#
loop_
_entity.id
_entity.type
_entity.pdbx_description
1 polymer ?
#
loop_
_entity_poly.entity_id
_entity_poly.type
_entity_poly.pdbx_seq_one_letter_code
_entity_poly.pdbx_strand_id
1 'polypeptide(L)'
;MGLLNVFCSLMILLIINIVALSTNLNPVAALVDVKTCANGKMTKQCGESIRLSVAMNVGPPPTNDCCKELVTVGKPCHDAYVQERHLKVHDFVGSAEDLLKRSDQVWTQCVESVHASAEAPGHFN
;
A
#
# COMPACT_ATOMS: atom_id res chain seq x y z
N MET A 1 30.65 -4.57 38.35
CA MET A 1 29.58 -3.65 37.88
C MET A 1 29.75 -3.20 36.42
N GLY A 2 30.94 -3.29 35.78
CA GLY A 2 31.12 -2.84 34.39
C GLY A 2 30.53 -3.75 33.30
N LEU A 3 30.54 -5.07 33.51
CA LEU A 3 30.15 -6.04 32.48
C LEU A 3 28.63 -6.00 32.16
N LEU A 4 27.78 -5.84 33.18
CA LEU A 4 26.32 -5.74 33.02
C LEU A 4 25.90 -4.48 32.25
N ASN A 5 26.61 -3.37 32.46
CA ASN A 5 26.33 -2.09 31.79
C ASN A 5 26.71 -2.13 30.30
N VAL A 6 27.76 -2.88 29.94
CA VAL A 6 28.18 -3.08 28.55
C VAL A 6 27.18 -3.96 27.79
N PHE A 7 26.68 -5.03 28.43
CA PHE A 7 25.64 -5.87 27.83
C PHE A 7 24.32 -5.12 27.64
N CYS A 8 23.88 -4.33 28.62
CA CYS A 8 22.71 -3.47 28.44
C CYS A 8 22.88 -2.49 27.27
N SER A 9 24.05 -1.86 27.15
CA SER A 9 24.34 -0.92 26.07
C SER A 9 24.32 -1.59 24.70
N LEU A 10 24.87 -2.81 24.57
CA LEU A 10 24.83 -3.60 23.34
C LEU A 10 23.41 -4.02 22.96
N MET A 11 22.60 -4.46 23.93
CA MET A 11 21.20 -4.83 23.69
C MET A 11 20.37 -3.63 23.23
N ILE A 12 20.59 -2.45 23.83
CA ILE A 12 19.93 -1.20 23.41
C ILE A 12 20.35 -0.83 21.97
N LEU A 13 21.64 -0.91 21.62
CA LEU A 13 22.11 -0.65 20.26
C LEU A 13 21.54 -1.63 19.22
N LEU A 14 21.38 -2.91 19.58
CA LEU A 14 20.74 -3.91 18.72
C LEU A 14 19.25 -3.57 18.50
N ILE A 15 18.53 -3.18 19.54
CA ILE A 15 17.12 -2.77 19.44
C ILE A 15 16.97 -1.51 18.56
N ILE A 16 17.85 -0.52 18.71
CA ILE A 16 17.83 0.71 17.90
C ILE A 16 18.06 0.42 16.41
N ASN A 17 18.99 -0.49 16.09
CA ASN A 17 19.23 -0.90 14.69
C ASN A 17 18.04 -1.68 14.09
N ILE A 18 17.35 -2.51 14.88
CA ILE A 18 16.13 -3.21 14.45
C ILE A 18 15.00 -2.21 14.17
N VAL A 19 14.83 -1.20 15.02
CA VAL A 19 13.82 -0.15 14.83
C VAL A 19 14.17 0.78 13.65
N ALA A 20 15.45 1.06 13.40
CA ALA A 20 15.89 1.79 12.20
C ALA A 20 15.70 1.00 10.90
N LEU A 21 15.62 -0.34 10.99
CA LEU A 21 15.23 -1.23 9.90
C LEU A 21 13.71 -1.47 9.86
N SER A 22 12.91 -0.52 10.34
CA SER A 22 11.46 -0.51 10.10
C SER A 22 11.22 -0.24 8.61
N THR A 23 11.34 -1.28 7.81
CA THR A 23 10.93 -1.28 6.42
C THR A 23 9.44 -0.89 6.39
N ASN A 24 9.06 0.09 5.58
CA ASN A 24 7.67 0.48 5.29
C ASN A 24 6.83 -0.63 4.60
N LEU A 25 7.24 -1.89 4.78
CA LEU A 25 6.61 -3.08 4.24
C LEU A 25 5.55 -3.55 5.21
N ASN A 26 4.35 -3.77 4.69
CA ASN A 26 3.29 -4.44 5.43
C ASN A 26 3.63 -5.95 5.53
N PRO A 27 3.93 -6.49 6.73
CA PRO A 27 4.28 -7.91 6.88
C PRO A 27 3.11 -8.85 6.55
N VAL A 28 1.86 -8.36 6.62
CA VAL A 28 0.67 -9.12 6.24
C VAL A 28 0.59 -9.28 4.71
N ALA A 29 1.11 -8.32 3.95
CA ALA A 29 1.10 -8.36 2.49
C ALA A 29 1.93 -9.54 1.94
N ALA A 30 3.03 -9.89 2.60
CA ALA A 30 3.88 -11.02 2.22
C ALA A 30 3.20 -12.40 2.37
N LEU A 31 2.06 -12.47 3.07
CA LEU A 31 1.29 -13.70 3.30
C LEU A 31 0.13 -13.87 2.30
N VAL A 32 -0.07 -12.91 1.40
CA VAL A 32 -1.23 -12.88 0.49
C VAL A 32 -0.83 -13.35 -0.90
N ASP A 33 -1.62 -14.26 -1.50
CA ASP A 33 -1.48 -14.59 -2.92
C ASP A 33 -2.15 -13.49 -3.79
N VAL A 34 -1.30 -12.59 -4.31
CA VAL A 34 -1.71 -11.49 -5.20
C VAL A 34 -2.56 -11.96 -6.38
N LYS A 35 -2.38 -13.20 -6.86
CA LYS A 35 -3.16 -13.74 -7.99
C LYS A 35 -4.64 -13.92 -7.64
N THR A 36 -4.95 -14.19 -6.38
CA THR A 36 -6.33 -14.37 -5.91
C THR A 36 -7.00 -13.06 -5.53
N CYS A 37 -6.23 -12.03 -5.18
CA CYS A 37 -6.73 -10.74 -4.70
C CYS A 37 -7.73 -10.05 -5.64
N ALA A 38 -7.35 -9.92 -6.91
CA ALA A 38 -8.13 -9.19 -7.91
C ALA A 38 -9.17 -10.08 -8.61
N ASN A 39 -9.15 -11.39 -8.39
CA ASN A 39 -9.94 -12.34 -9.17
C ASN A 39 -11.45 -12.08 -9.01
N GLY A 40 -12.09 -11.62 -10.09
CA GLY A 40 -13.51 -11.27 -10.11
C GLY A 40 -13.89 -10.00 -9.32
N LYS A 41 -12.92 -9.26 -8.77
CA LYS A 41 -13.16 -8.08 -7.92
C LYS A 41 -12.65 -6.77 -8.50
N MET A 42 -11.74 -6.84 -9.47
CA MET A 42 -11.08 -5.69 -10.06
C MET A 42 -10.99 -5.87 -11.57
N THR A 43 -11.44 -4.87 -12.31
CA THR A 43 -11.32 -4.82 -13.76
C THR A 43 -9.88 -4.51 -14.16
N LYS A 44 -9.49 -4.92 -15.38
CA LYS A 44 -8.16 -4.59 -15.92
C LYS A 44 -7.94 -3.07 -16.01
N GLN A 45 -8.98 -2.32 -16.35
CA GLN A 45 -8.92 -0.87 -16.46
C GLN A 45 -8.67 -0.21 -15.10
N CYS A 46 -9.39 -0.62 -14.06
CA CYS A 46 -9.15 -0.08 -12.73
C CYS A 46 -7.78 -0.49 -12.19
N GLY A 47 -7.36 -1.75 -12.39
CA GLY A 47 -6.00 -2.18 -12.05
C GLY A 47 -4.91 -1.35 -12.73
N GLU A 48 -5.10 -1.01 -14.01
CA GLU A 48 -4.17 -0.14 -14.73
C GLU A 48 -4.20 1.31 -14.22
N SER A 49 -5.37 1.85 -13.90
CA SER A 49 -5.48 3.17 -13.29
C SER A 49 -4.72 3.23 -11.96
N ILE A 50 -4.87 2.22 -11.08
CA ILE A 50 -4.11 2.13 -9.82
C ILE A 50 -2.61 2.06 -10.11
N ARG A 51 -2.19 1.24 -11.08
CA ARG A 51 -0.77 1.13 -11.47
C ARG A 51 -0.20 2.47 -11.93
N LEU A 52 -0.90 3.19 -12.80
CA LEU A 52 -0.45 4.46 -13.34
C LEU A 52 -0.32 5.51 -12.22
N SER A 53 -1.29 5.60 -11.31
CA SER A 53 -1.23 6.54 -10.19
C SER A 53 -0.12 6.18 -9.17
N VAL A 54 0.01 4.90 -8.81
CA VAL A 54 0.94 4.47 -7.75
C VAL A 54 2.37 4.28 -8.25
N ALA A 55 2.56 3.43 -9.27
CA ALA A 55 3.88 3.04 -9.71
C ALA A 55 4.50 4.05 -10.68
N MET A 56 3.69 4.60 -11.59
CA MET A 56 4.17 5.49 -12.65
C MET A 56 4.03 6.98 -12.33
N ASN A 57 3.26 7.33 -11.29
CA ASN A 57 2.96 8.71 -10.89
C ASN A 57 2.44 9.59 -12.05
N VAL A 58 1.57 9.02 -12.88
CA VAL A 58 0.98 9.69 -14.04
C VAL A 58 -0.50 9.36 -14.17
N GLY A 59 -1.18 10.15 -15.00
CA GLY A 59 -2.61 9.98 -15.27
C GLY A 59 -3.50 10.58 -14.17
N PRO A 60 -4.83 10.52 -14.38
CA PRO A 60 -5.77 10.99 -13.38
C PRO A 60 -5.78 10.08 -12.14
N PRO A 61 -6.24 10.58 -10.99
CA PRO A 61 -6.57 9.73 -9.84
C PRO A 61 -7.61 8.67 -10.20
N PRO A 62 -7.65 7.53 -9.48
CA PRO A 62 -8.67 6.52 -9.69
C PRO A 62 -10.09 7.08 -9.49
N THR A 63 -11.03 6.64 -10.31
CA THR A 63 -12.45 7.03 -10.18
C THR A 63 -13.08 6.40 -8.93
N ASN A 64 -14.22 6.92 -8.47
CA ASN A 64 -14.94 6.34 -7.32
C ASN A 64 -15.28 4.85 -7.53
N ASP A 65 -15.64 4.43 -8.75
CA ASP A 65 -15.93 3.03 -9.02
C ASP A 65 -14.68 2.15 -8.97
N CYS A 66 -13.54 2.63 -9.52
CA CYS A 66 -12.27 1.93 -9.33
C CYS A 66 -11.83 1.90 -7.87
N CYS A 67 -12.14 2.94 -7.09
CA CYS A 67 -11.91 2.95 -5.66
C CYS A 67 -12.79 1.95 -4.91
N LYS A 68 -14.07 1.76 -5.29
CA LYS A 68 -14.92 0.70 -4.73
C LYS A 68 -14.34 -0.68 -5.01
N GLU A 69 -13.86 -0.93 -6.23
CA GLU A 69 -13.17 -2.18 -6.58
C GLU A 69 -11.90 -2.38 -5.73
N LEU A 70 -11.07 -1.33 -5.59
CA LEU A 70 -9.86 -1.40 -4.77
C LEU A 70 -10.16 -1.69 -3.29
N VAL A 71 -11.15 -1.01 -2.72
CA VAL A 71 -11.58 -1.23 -1.33
C VAL A 71 -12.16 -2.64 -1.16
N THR A 72 -12.89 -3.16 -2.15
CA THR A 72 -13.41 -4.54 -2.18
C THR A 72 -12.30 -5.58 -2.24
N VAL A 73 -11.21 -5.28 -2.96
CA VAL A 73 -9.98 -6.10 -2.97
C VAL A 73 -9.29 -6.07 -1.61
N GLY A 74 -9.22 -4.90 -0.97
CA GLY A 74 -8.72 -4.72 0.40
C GLY A 74 -7.25 -4.31 0.50
N LYS A 75 -6.89 -3.63 1.59
CA LYS A 75 -5.54 -3.06 1.79
C LYS A 75 -4.43 -4.10 1.72
N PRO A 76 -4.53 -5.28 2.37
CA PRO A 76 -3.45 -6.27 2.30
C PRO A 76 -3.13 -6.71 0.87
N CYS A 77 -4.16 -6.84 0.02
CA CYS A 77 -4.01 -7.18 -1.39
C CYS A 77 -3.40 -6.03 -2.21
N HIS A 78 -3.81 -4.78 -1.94
CA HIS A 78 -3.21 -3.60 -2.55
C HIS A 78 -1.71 -3.49 -2.20
N ASP A 79 -1.38 -3.60 -0.91
CA ASP A 79 0.00 -3.54 -0.43
C ASP A 79 0.84 -4.69 -1.03
N ALA A 80 0.29 -5.91 -1.10
CA ALA A 80 0.95 -7.06 -1.70
C ALA A 80 1.18 -6.86 -3.20
N TYR A 81 0.21 -6.32 -3.92
CA TYR A 81 0.36 -5.98 -5.33
C TYR A 81 1.50 -4.97 -5.53
N VAL A 82 1.55 -3.89 -4.74
CA VAL A 82 2.62 -2.88 -4.84
C VAL A 82 3.98 -3.46 -4.51
N GLN A 83 4.08 -4.27 -3.45
CA GLN A 83 5.34 -4.88 -3.05
C GLN A 83 5.84 -5.92 -4.07
N GLU A 84 4.99 -6.85 -4.47
CA GLU A 84 5.37 -7.97 -5.33
C GLU A 84 5.57 -7.58 -6.80
N ARG A 85 4.77 -6.64 -7.31
CA ARG A 85 4.74 -6.32 -8.75
C ARG A 85 5.53 -5.09 -9.12
N HIS A 86 5.78 -4.19 -8.17
CA HIS A 86 6.50 -2.94 -8.44
C HIS A 86 7.78 -2.85 -7.62
N LEU A 87 7.69 -2.96 -6.29
CA LEU A 87 8.83 -2.73 -5.41
C LEU A 87 9.97 -3.74 -5.63
N LYS A 88 9.67 -5.05 -5.60
CA LYS A 88 10.70 -6.11 -5.72
C LYS A 88 11.41 -6.10 -7.07
N VAL A 89 10.67 -5.81 -8.14
CA VAL A 89 11.18 -5.85 -9.52
C VAL A 89 11.63 -4.47 -10.03
N HIS A 90 11.55 -3.44 -9.18
CA HIS A 90 11.91 -2.07 -9.49
C HIS A 90 11.14 -1.47 -10.70
N ASP A 91 9.87 -1.82 -10.85
CA ASP A 91 8.96 -1.28 -11.88
C ASP A 91 8.18 -0.06 -11.34
N PHE A 92 8.87 1.03 -11.07
CA PHE A 92 8.26 2.27 -10.60
C PHE A 92 9.17 3.49 -10.82
N VAL A 93 8.58 4.69 -10.77
CA VAL A 93 9.32 5.95 -10.84
C VAL A 93 9.66 6.49 -9.44
N GLY A 94 10.83 7.12 -9.32
CA GLY A 94 11.30 7.72 -8.07
C GLY A 94 11.91 6.69 -7.11
N SER A 95 11.83 6.98 -5.80
CA SER A 95 12.35 6.09 -4.76
C SER A 95 11.31 5.07 -4.28
N ALA A 96 11.79 4.01 -3.60
CA ALA A 96 10.90 3.05 -2.94
C ALA A 96 10.00 3.72 -1.89
N GLU A 97 10.50 4.75 -1.20
CA GLU A 97 9.71 5.55 -0.26
C GLU A 97 8.59 6.30 -0.99
N ASP A 98 8.88 6.90 -2.15
CA ASP A 98 7.86 7.60 -2.94
C ASP A 98 6.77 6.64 -3.43
N LEU A 99 7.15 5.43 -3.88
CA LEU A 99 6.20 4.39 -4.29
C LEU A 99 5.23 4.03 -3.15
N LEU A 100 5.78 3.72 -1.97
CA LEU A 100 4.98 3.30 -0.82
C LEU A 100 4.10 4.45 -0.31
N LYS A 101 4.62 5.68 -0.30
CA LYS A 101 3.85 6.87 0.02
C LYS A 101 2.68 7.07 -0.95
N ARG A 102 2.89 6.97 -2.26
CA ARG A 102 1.81 7.08 -3.25
C ARG A 102 0.80 5.93 -3.12
N SER A 103 1.27 4.73 -2.82
CA SER A 103 0.41 3.57 -2.56
C SER A 103 -0.58 3.84 -1.42
N ASP A 104 -0.09 4.34 -0.29
CA ASP A 104 -0.92 4.67 0.87
C ASP A 104 -1.83 5.89 0.62
N GLN A 105 -1.36 6.88 -0.13
CA GLN A 105 -2.19 8.02 -0.55
C GLN A 105 -3.37 7.57 -1.41
N VAL A 106 -3.14 6.73 -2.42
CA VAL A 106 -4.20 6.21 -3.30
C VAL A 106 -5.19 5.35 -2.49
N TRP A 107 -4.70 4.49 -1.59
CA TRP A 107 -5.57 3.71 -0.71
C TRP A 107 -6.48 4.62 0.14
N THR A 108 -5.90 5.63 0.79
CA THR A 108 -6.61 6.56 1.68
C THR A 108 -7.68 7.34 0.90
N GLN A 109 -7.31 7.90 -0.26
CA GLN A 109 -8.25 8.60 -1.14
C GLN A 109 -9.42 7.71 -1.57
N CYS A 110 -9.15 6.44 -1.85
CA CYS A 110 -10.21 5.51 -2.25
C CYS A 110 -11.16 5.15 -1.11
N VAL A 111 -10.66 4.94 0.12
CA VAL A 111 -11.51 4.72 1.29
C VAL A 111 -12.41 5.94 1.54
N GLU A 112 -11.85 7.15 1.51
CA GLU A 112 -12.60 8.39 1.70
C GLU A 112 -13.66 8.59 0.62
N SER A 113 -13.32 8.34 -0.64
CA SER A 113 -14.24 8.49 -1.78
C SER A 113 -15.44 7.55 -1.69
N VAL A 114 -15.22 6.31 -1.24
CA VAL A 114 -16.28 5.32 -1.04
C VAL A 114 -17.20 5.72 0.12
N HIS A 115 -16.63 6.22 1.22
CA HIS A 115 -17.41 6.68 2.38
C HIS A 115 -18.28 7.89 2.01
N ALA A 116 -17.69 8.91 1.36
CA ALA A 116 -18.43 10.10 0.92
C ALA A 116 -19.56 9.77 -0.07
N SER A 117 -19.36 8.78 -0.94
CA SER A 117 -20.39 8.34 -1.89
C SER A 117 -21.54 7.59 -1.21
N ALA A 118 -21.31 6.96 -0.05
CA ALA A 118 -22.36 6.29 0.72
C ALA A 118 -23.21 7.28 1.53
N GLU A 119 -22.64 8.43 1.89
CA GLU A 119 -23.32 9.48 2.66
C GLU A 119 -24.09 10.49 1.78
N ALA A 120 -23.81 10.54 0.48
CA ALA A 120 -24.51 11.43 -0.44
C ALA A 120 -25.99 10.99 -0.61
N PRO A 121 -26.98 11.84 -0.26
CA PRO A 121 -28.39 11.51 -0.45
C PRO A 121 -28.68 11.36 -1.94
N GLY A 122 -29.28 10.22 -2.31
CA GLY A 122 -29.51 9.84 -3.69
C GLY A 122 -30.26 10.91 -4.49
N HIS A 123 -29.56 11.54 -5.43
CA HIS A 123 -30.19 12.30 -6.50
C HIS A 123 -30.37 11.36 -7.69
N PHE A 124 -31.53 10.71 -7.75
CA PHE A 124 -32.00 10.06 -8.97
C PHE A 124 -32.51 11.16 -9.92
N ASN A 125 -31.96 11.21 -11.14
CA ASN A 125 -32.64 11.79 -12.31
C ASN A 125 -33.43 10.70 -13.02
#